data_AF-A0A2U1Q5D9-F1
#
_entry.id   AF-A0A2U1Q5D9-F1
#
_cell.length_a   1.000
_cell.length_b   1.000
_cell.length_c   1.000
_cell.angle_alpha   90.00
_cell.angle_beta   90.00
_cell.angle_gamma   90.00
#
_symmetry.space_group_name_H-M   'P 1'
#
loop_
_entity.id
_entity.type
_entity.pdbx_description
1 polymer ?
#
loop_
_entity_poly.entity_id
_entity_poly.type
_entity_poly.pdbx_seq_one_letter_code
_entity_poly.pdbx_strand_id
1 'polypeptide(L)'
;MSTSSMGVFSPTPNHKRDRSMLSRELDLIFNQLVEYCYNLKNYSLIRPLKGDAHREYGDYVCLSVLEVSEELRKDPVLFDQSKPYDIAEKILDRFLSTTTGMNMINQESLIIRAAGIITFKLHGSWIAQMLKLYGTLCAKF
;
A
#
# COMPACT_ATOMS: atom_id res chain seq x y z
N MET A 1 -14.78 -12.81 24.08
CA MET A 1 -14.95 -11.90 22.93
C MET A 1 -13.88 -10.84 23.05
N SER A 2 -12.81 -10.95 22.27
CA SER A 2 -11.65 -10.05 22.37
C SER A 2 -11.76 -9.00 21.28
N THR A 3 -12.04 -7.77 21.66
CA THR A 3 -12.06 -6.61 20.78
C THR A 3 -10.62 -6.22 20.45
N SER A 4 -10.15 -6.61 19.27
CA SER A 4 -8.88 -6.13 18.72
C SER A 4 -9.04 -4.64 18.41
N SER A 5 -8.46 -3.78 19.23
CA SER A 5 -8.36 -2.35 18.96
C SER A 5 -7.47 -2.14 17.74
N MET A 6 -8.04 -1.59 16.67
CA MET A 6 -7.25 -1.05 15.55
C MET A 6 -6.41 0.10 16.11
N GLY A 7 -5.10 -0.11 16.19
CA GLY A 7 -4.15 0.90 16.65
C GLY A 7 -4.26 2.15 15.79
N VAL A 8 -4.29 3.31 16.46
CA VAL A 8 -4.18 4.62 15.81
C VAL A 8 -2.76 4.74 15.27
N PHE A 9 -2.59 4.69 13.95
CA PHE A 9 -1.30 4.89 13.29
C PHE A 9 -0.93 6.38 13.35
N SER A 10 -0.14 6.74 14.35
CA SER A 10 0.59 8.01 14.38
C SER A 10 2.04 7.75 13.99
N PRO A 11 2.60 8.47 13.00
CA PRO A 11 4.02 8.34 12.66
C PRO A 11 4.90 8.76 13.86
N THR A 12 5.83 7.88 14.25
CA THR A 12 6.77 8.09 15.36
C THR A 12 7.96 8.98 14.97
N PRO A 13 8.49 9.82 15.88
CA PRO A 13 9.55 10.77 15.56
C PRO A 13 10.95 10.12 15.54
N ASN A 14 11.40 9.86 14.32
CA ASN A 14 12.77 9.86 13.77
C ASN A 14 13.98 10.00 14.73
N HIS A 15 14.71 8.90 14.94
CA HIS A 15 16.16 8.93 15.20
C HIS A 15 16.92 8.56 13.92
N LYS A 16 18.07 9.20 13.67
CA LYS A 16 18.88 9.22 12.41
C LYS A 16 19.30 7.85 11.81
N ARG A 17 18.87 6.71 12.35
CA ARG A 17 19.08 5.35 11.78
C ARG A 17 17.83 4.76 11.09
N ASP A 18 16.64 5.30 11.33
CA ASP A 18 15.36 4.78 10.81
C ASP A 18 14.76 5.70 9.75
N ARG A 19 15.39 5.78 8.57
CA ARG A 19 14.66 6.20 7.36
C ARG A 19 13.95 4.97 6.81
N SER A 20 12.71 4.70 7.23
CA SER A 20 11.84 3.86 6.40
C SER A 20 11.74 4.53 5.03
N MET A 21 12.14 3.82 3.97
CA MET A 21 11.85 4.27 2.62
C MET A 21 10.32 4.36 2.47
N LEU A 22 9.81 5.44 1.89
CA LEU A 22 8.37 5.66 1.66
C LEU A 22 7.67 4.45 1.02
N SER A 23 8.36 3.76 0.11
CA SER A 23 7.89 2.50 -0.48
C SER A 23 7.59 1.43 0.57
N ARG A 24 8.40 1.32 1.63
CA ARG A 24 8.23 0.34 2.71
C ARG A 24 6.99 0.64 3.57
N GLU A 25 6.68 1.91 3.81
CA GLU A 25 5.44 2.28 4.53
C GLU A 25 4.21 1.94 3.70
N LEU A 26 4.27 2.22 2.39
CA LEU A 26 3.22 1.82 1.46
C LEU A 26 3.11 0.28 1.36
N ASP A 27 4.23 -0.46 1.38
CA ASP A 27 4.22 -1.92 1.34
C ASP A 27 3.52 -2.50 2.56
N LEU A 28 3.76 -1.93 3.75
CA LEU A 28 3.09 -2.33 4.99
C LEU A 28 1.58 -2.12 4.92
N ILE A 29 1.14 -1.00 4.33
CA ILE A 29 -0.29 -0.74 4.10
C ILE A 29 -0.90 -1.84 3.22
N PHE A 30 -0.29 -2.15 2.07
CA PHE A 30 -0.82 -3.17 1.16
C PHE A 30 -0.74 -4.57 1.75
N ASN A 31 0.32 -4.91 2.48
CA ASN A 31 0.43 -6.17 3.22
C ASN A 31 -0.76 -6.36 4.15
N GLN A 32 -1.02 -5.39 5.04
CA GLN A 32 -2.12 -5.47 6.01
C GLN A 32 -3.49 -5.63 5.32
N LEU A 33 -3.70 -4.96 4.19
CA LEU A 33 -4.93 -5.09 3.41
C LEU A 33 -5.08 -6.51 2.84
N VAL A 34 -4.01 -7.09 2.31
CA VAL A 34 -4.01 -8.46 1.79
C VAL A 34 -4.23 -9.47 2.93
N GLU A 35 -3.49 -9.35 4.03
CA GLU A 35 -3.64 -10.18 5.22
C GLU A 35 -5.10 -10.19 5.68
N TYR A 36 -5.73 -9.01 5.70
CA TYR A 36 -7.13 -8.88 6.09
C TYR A 36 -8.07 -9.53 5.07
N CYS A 37 -7.89 -9.24 3.78
CA CYS A 37 -8.79 -9.71 2.73
C CYS A 37 -8.76 -11.23 2.53
N TYR A 38 -7.63 -11.88 2.81
CA TYR A 38 -7.38 -13.27 2.48
C TYR A 38 -6.91 -14.13 3.66
N ASN A 39 -6.82 -13.57 4.86
CA ASN A 39 -6.39 -14.25 6.08
C ASN A 39 -5.00 -14.92 5.95
N LEU A 40 -4.12 -14.33 5.13
CA LEU A 40 -2.73 -14.75 4.97
C LEU A 40 -1.92 -14.16 6.12
N LYS A 41 -1.58 -14.94 7.16
CA LYS A 41 -0.85 -14.41 8.32
C LYS A 41 0.61 -14.13 7.99
N ASN A 42 1.13 -12.97 8.43
CA ASN A 42 2.50 -12.51 8.18
C ASN A 42 2.80 -12.40 6.69
N TYR A 43 1.81 -11.98 5.90
CA TYR A 43 1.99 -11.78 4.47
C TYR A 43 2.95 -10.62 4.24
N SER A 44 3.93 -10.86 3.37
CA SER A 44 4.87 -9.86 2.92
C SER A 44 4.96 -9.92 1.42
N LEU A 45 4.77 -8.76 0.79
CA LEU A 45 5.12 -8.56 -0.61
C LEU A 45 6.55 -9.03 -0.86
N ILE A 46 6.71 -9.84 -1.92
CA ILE A 46 8.02 -10.28 -2.38
C ILE A 46 8.64 -9.15 -3.20
N ARG A 47 7.83 -8.50 -4.04
CA ARG A 47 8.23 -7.29 -4.78
C ARG A 47 7.69 -6.04 -4.08
N PRO A 48 8.58 -5.13 -3.64
CA PRO A 48 8.15 -3.86 -3.07
C PRO A 48 7.47 -3.00 -4.14
N LEU A 49 6.60 -2.11 -3.68
CA LEU A 49 5.95 -1.09 -4.49
C LEU A 49 6.97 -0.29 -5.28
N LYS A 50 6.74 -0.23 -6.59
CA LYS A 50 7.61 0.50 -7.50
C LYS A 50 7.11 1.92 -7.62
N GLY A 51 7.99 2.89 -7.39
CA GLY A 51 7.73 4.27 -7.79
C GLY A 51 7.64 4.37 -9.31
N ASP A 52 6.63 5.06 -9.82
CA ASP A 52 6.49 5.29 -11.26
C ASP A 52 6.89 6.72 -11.60
N ALA A 53 7.84 6.84 -12.54
CA ALA A 53 8.29 8.13 -13.05
C ALA A 53 7.34 8.68 -14.13
N HIS A 54 6.45 7.84 -14.68
CA HIS A 54 5.49 8.21 -15.69
C HIS A 54 4.21 8.74 -15.03
N ARG A 55 4.01 10.07 -15.14
CA ARG A 55 2.85 10.78 -14.57
C ARG A 55 1.48 10.24 -14.98
N GLU A 56 1.42 9.50 -16.09
CA GLU A 56 0.19 8.90 -16.62
C GLU A 56 -0.38 7.82 -15.69
N TYR A 57 0.47 7.05 -15.03
CA TYR A 57 0.03 5.91 -14.22
C TYR A 57 -0.08 6.24 -12.74
N GLY A 58 0.70 7.20 -12.23
CA GLY A 58 0.63 7.63 -10.83
C GLY A 58 2.03 7.88 -10.28
N ASP A 59 2.13 7.96 -8.96
CA ASP A 59 3.41 8.03 -8.26
C ASP A 59 3.93 6.63 -7.91
N TYR A 60 3.01 5.67 -7.73
CA TYR A 60 3.33 4.29 -7.34
C TYR A 60 2.47 3.25 -8.06
N VAL A 61 3.07 2.08 -8.24
CA VAL A 61 2.46 0.90 -8.89
C VAL A 61 2.61 -0.32 -7.98
N CYS A 62 1.48 -0.96 -7.69
CA CYS A 62 1.36 -2.23 -6.98
C CYS A 62 1.15 -3.36 -7.98
N LEU A 63 2.21 -4.15 -8.19
CA LEU A 63 2.19 -5.35 -9.02
C LEU A 63 1.88 -6.62 -8.22
N SER A 64 1.83 -6.49 -6.89
CA SER A 64 1.77 -7.58 -5.95
C SER A 64 0.47 -8.37 -5.97
N VAL A 65 -0.57 -7.84 -6.62
CA VAL A 65 -1.82 -8.56 -6.86
C VAL A 65 -1.57 -9.88 -7.59
N LEU A 66 -0.57 -9.93 -8.48
CA LEU A 66 -0.15 -11.19 -9.11
C LEU A 66 0.44 -12.15 -8.09
N GLU A 67 1.27 -11.67 -7.16
CA GLU A 67 1.88 -12.47 -6.09
C GLU A 67 0.83 -13.06 -5.16
N VAL A 68 -0.15 -12.24 -4.76
CA VAL A 68 -1.32 -12.72 -3.99
C VAL A 68 -2.06 -13.81 -4.76
N SER A 69 -2.26 -13.62 -6.07
CA SER A 69 -2.88 -14.64 -6.92
C SER A 69 -2.07 -15.94 -6.95
N GLU A 70 -0.73 -15.88 -6.94
CA GLU A 70 0.12 -17.07 -6.83
C GLU A 70 0.00 -17.74 -5.46
N GLU A 71 -0.02 -16.96 -4.38
CA GLU A 71 -0.12 -17.49 -3.02
C GLU A 71 -1.46 -18.17 -2.75
N LEU A 72 -2.54 -17.68 -3.38
CA LEU A 72 -3.89 -18.23 -3.26
C LEU A 72 -4.15 -19.42 -4.19
N ARG A 73 -3.24 -19.74 -5.12
CA ARG A 73 -3.43 -20.84 -6.06
C ARG A 73 -3.42 -22.19 -5.33
N LYS A 74 -4.39 -23.04 -5.66
CA LYS A 74 -4.44 -24.45 -5.24
C LYS A 74 -3.81 -25.37 -6.27
N ASP A 75 -3.93 -25.01 -7.55
CA ASP A 75 -3.29 -25.70 -8.67
C ASP A 75 -2.10 -24.86 -9.17
N PRO A 76 -0.88 -25.43 -9.22
CA PRO A 76 0.31 -24.70 -9.67
C PRO A 76 0.30 -24.36 -11.18
N VAL A 77 -0.55 -25.00 -11.98
CA VAL A 77 -0.57 -24.88 -13.46
C VAL A 77 -1.67 -23.93 -13.95
N LEU A 78 -2.67 -23.61 -13.13
CA LEU A 78 -3.82 -22.78 -13.52
C LEU A 78 -4.11 -21.66 -12.51
N PHE A 79 -4.49 -20.47 -12.99
CA PHE A 79 -5.01 -19.37 -12.17
C PHE A 79 -6.45 -19.66 -11.72
N ASP A 80 -6.64 -20.70 -10.91
CA ASP A 80 -7.92 -21.43 -10.86
C ASP A 80 -9.00 -20.87 -9.91
N GLN A 81 -8.76 -19.80 -9.12
CA GLN A 81 -9.78 -19.34 -8.15
C GLN A 81 -10.10 -17.85 -8.10
N SER A 82 -9.13 -16.94 -8.20
CA SER A 82 -9.42 -15.50 -8.14
C SER A 82 -8.58 -14.79 -9.19
N LYS A 83 -9.25 -14.12 -10.13
CA LYS A 83 -8.52 -13.36 -11.13
C LYS A 83 -7.79 -12.22 -10.42
N PRO A 84 -6.59 -11.85 -10.87
CA PRO A 84 -5.87 -10.70 -10.30
C PRO A 84 -6.77 -9.45 -10.17
N TYR A 85 -7.66 -9.21 -11.12
CA TYR A 85 -8.61 -8.10 -11.04
C TYR A 85 -9.52 -8.16 -9.81
N ASP A 86 -10.15 -9.31 -9.54
CA ASP A 86 -11.03 -9.52 -8.39
C ASP A 86 -10.25 -9.33 -7.07
N ILE A 87 -8.97 -9.72 -7.08
CA ILE A 87 -8.08 -9.53 -5.93
C ILE A 87 -7.83 -8.03 -5.69
N ALA A 88 -7.52 -7.30 -6.75
CA ALA A 88 -7.30 -5.86 -6.68
C ALA A 88 -8.54 -5.11 -6.20
N GLU A 89 -9.71 -5.48 -6.72
CA GLU A 89 -11.00 -4.89 -6.35
C GLU A 89 -11.26 -5.06 -4.85
N LYS A 90 -11.12 -6.28 -4.33
CA LYS A 90 -11.31 -6.56 -2.90
C LYS A 90 -10.35 -5.77 -2.01
N ILE A 91 -9.09 -5.63 -2.43
CA ILE A 91 -8.08 -4.82 -1.71
C ILE A 91 -8.49 -3.34 -1.70
N LEU A 92 -8.95 -2.79 -2.82
CA LEU A 92 -9.38 -1.39 -2.90
C LEU A 92 -10.66 -1.13 -2.12
N ASP A 93 -11.65 -2.02 -2.20
CA ASP A 93 -12.87 -1.91 -1.38
C ASP A 93 -12.51 -1.89 0.10
N ARG A 94 -11.57 -2.74 0.52
CA ARG A 94 -11.11 -2.75 1.90
C ARG A 94 -10.38 -1.46 2.25
N PHE A 95 -9.51 -0.97 1.37
CA PHE A 95 -8.81 0.30 1.53
C PHE A 95 -9.81 1.44 1.79
N LEU A 96 -10.82 1.57 0.93
CA LEU A 96 -11.82 2.65 0.98
C LEU A 96 -12.75 2.53 2.20
N SER A 97 -13.01 1.31 2.66
CA SER A 97 -13.80 1.07 3.89
C SER A 97 -13.03 1.38 5.18
N THR A 98 -11.72 1.57 5.12
CA THR A 98 -10.87 1.80 6.29
C THR A 98 -10.69 3.30 6.51
N THR A 99 -11.47 3.86 7.43
CA THR A 99 -11.50 5.31 7.75
C THR A 99 -10.26 5.85 8.47
N THR A 100 -9.27 5.00 8.79
CA THR A 100 -8.20 5.36 9.72
C THR A 100 -6.82 5.14 9.12
N GLY A 101 -6.03 6.23 8.99
CA GLY A 101 -4.56 6.16 8.93
C GLY A 101 -3.90 6.25 7.56
N MET A 102 -4.65 6.32 6.46
CA MET A 102 -4.05 6.31 5.10
C MET A 102 -4.11 7.67 4.40
N ASN A 103 -3.87 8.76 5.13
CA ASN A 103 -3.81 10.13 4.57
C ASN A 103 -2.68 10.33 3.55
N MET A 104 -1.78 9.35 3.41
CA MET A 104 -0.66 9.35 2.48
C MET A 104 -1.09 9.17 1.02
N ILE A 105 -2.13 8.39 0.76
CA ILE A 105 -2.56 8.00 -0.58
C ILE A 105 -3.79 8.83 -0.97
N ASN A 106 -3.78 9.40 -2.18
CA ASN A 106 -4.96 10.06 -2.72
C ASN A 106 -5.97 8.99 -3.16
N GLN A 107 -7.07 8.87 -2.42
CA GLN A 107 -8.09 7.85 -2.65
C GLN A 107 -8.72 7.95 -4.04
N GLU A 108 -8.93 9.18 -4.54
CA GLU A 108 -9.51 9.44 -5.87
C GLU A 108 -8.58 9.01 -7.01
N SER A 109 -7.30 8.75 -6.71
CA SER A 109 -6.30 8.33 -7.70
C SER A 109 -6.06 6.82 -7.74
N LEU A 110 -6.70 6.04 -6.86
CA LEU A 110 -6.59 4.58 -6.86
C LEU A 110 -7.31 4.01 -8.07
N ILE A 111 -6.54 3.41 -8.98
CA ILE A 111 -7.06 2.86 -10.23
C ILE A 111 -6.55 1.43 -10.40
N ILE A 112 -7.46 0.51 -10.71
CA ILE A 112 -7.12 -0.83 -11.19
C ILE A 112 -6.88 -0.75 -12.69
N ARG A 113 -5.69 -1.16 -13.11
CA ARG A 113 -5.26 -1.24 -14.51
C ARG A 113 -5.34 -2.69 -14.99
N ALA A 114 -4.88 -2.93 -16.22
CA ALA A 114 -4.81 -4.26 -16.79
C ALA A 114 -4.11 -5.26 -15.86
N ALA A 115 -4.58 -6.51 -15.87
CA ALA A 115 -4.08 -7.60 -15.04
C ALA A 115 -4.14 -7.36 -13.51
N GLY A 116 -5.01 -6.46 -13.04
CA GLY A 116 -5.20 -6.20 -11.61
C GLY A 116 -4.11 -5.32 -10.99
N ILE A 117 -3.28 -4.67 -11.80
CA ILE A 117 -2.26 -3.74 -11.32
C ILE A 117 -2.94 -2.54 -10.66
N ILE A 118 -2.57 -2.19 -9.43
CA ILE A 118 -3.12 -1.01 -8.74
C ILE A 118 -2.13 0.14 -8.88
N THR A 119 -2.63 1.30 -9.31
CA THR A 119 -1.82 2.52 -9.42
C THR A 119 -2.43 3.64 -8.60
N PHE A 120 -1.61 4.49 -8.01
CA PHE A 120 -2.09 5.62 -7.20
C PHE A 120 -1.10 6.78 -7.14
N LYS A 121 -1.60 7.93 -6.72
CA LYS A 121 -0.84 9.13 -6.37
C LYS A 121 -0.82 9.33 -4.87
N LEU A 122 0.23 9.98 -4.39
CA LEU A 122 0.31 10.46 -3.02
C LEU A 122 -0.61 11.67 -2.84
N HIS A 123 -1.13 11.84 -1.62
CA HIS A 123 -1.98 12.97 -1.30
C HIS A 123 -1.14 14.25 -1.16
N GLY A 124 -1.44 15.28 -1.96
CA GLY A 124 -0.62 16.49 -2.04
C GLY A 124 -0.44 17.21 -0.69
N SER A 125 -1.48 17.26 0.14
CA SER A 125 -1.38 17.87 1.49
C SER A 125 -0.44 17.09 2.41
N TRP A 126 -0.41 15.75 2.30
CA TRP A 126 0.50 14.92 3.05
C TRP A 126 1.95 15.15 2.59
N ILE A 127 2.19 15.21 1.28
CA ILE A 127 3.52 15.54 0.73
C ILE A 127 3.99 16.89 1.25
N ALA A 128 3.14 17.92 1.21
CA ALA A 128 3.46 19.27 1.70
C ALA A 128 3.77 19.27 3.20
N GLN A 129 3.01 18.52 4.00
CA GLN A 129 3.27 18.35 5.43
C GLN A 129 4.63 17.68 5.68
N MET A 130 4.95 16.61 4.95
CA MET A 130 6.25 15.94 5.05
C MET A 130 7.38 16.87 4.63
N LEU A 131 7.25 17.60 3.52
CA LEU A 131 8.25 18.59 3.11
C LEU A 131 8.44 19.70 4.16
N LYS A 132 7.38 20.13 4.85
CA LYS A 132 7.51 21.09 5.96
C LYS A 132 8.23 20.46 7.16
N LEU A 133 7.89 19.24 7.53
CA LEU A 133 8.51 18.56 8.67
C LEU A 133 10.00 18.27 8.42
N TYR A 134 10.37 17.85 7.21
CA TYR A 134 11.71 17.37 6.89
C TYR A 134 12.57 18.38 6.12
N GLY A 135 11.98 19.27 5.32
CA GLY A 135 12.70 20.35 4.62
C GLY A 135 13.29 21.38 5.59
N THR A 136 12.62 21.63 6.72
CA THR A 136 13.11 22.54 7.76
C THR A 136 14.29 21.95 8.56
N LEU A 137 14.52 20.64 8.49
CA LEU A 137 15.68 19.98 9.11
C LEU A 137 16.96 20.10 8.26
N CYS A 138 16.84 20.35 6.96
CA CYS A 138 17.99 20.59 6.08
C CYS A 138 18.46 22.06 6.06
N ALA A 139 17.60 23.01 6.45
CA ALA A 139 17.95 24.44 6.48
C ALA A 139 18.60 24.90 7.80
N LYS A 140 18.87 23.98 8.74
CA LYS A 140 19.47 24.26 10.06
C LYS A 140 20.90 23.72 10.23
N PHE A 141 21.59 23.39 9.14
CA PHE A 141 23.01 23.02 9.14
C PHE A 141 23.78 23.88 8.15
#